data_AF-A0A2E5L0I6-F1
#
_entry.id   AF-A0A2E5L0I6-F1
#
_cell.length_a   1.000
_cell.length_b   1.000
_cell.length_c   1.000
_cell.angle_alpha   90.00
_cell.angle_beta   90.00
_cell.angle_gamma   90.00
#
_symmetry.space_group_name_H-M   'P 1'
#
loop_
_entity.id
_entity.type
_entity.pdbx_description
1 polymer ?
#
loop_
_entity_poly.entity_id
_entity_poly.type
_entity_poly.pdbx_seq_one_letter_code
_entity_poly.pdbx_strand_id
1 'polypeptide(L)'
;MPNRDGSLKDSDRVALSIMLDRIIPVEDHEKVPSKFGILDSVIELNSTNDTSKNGFMKVVEALSLDMMAHAVGGFAALTEEQQIQSIRSIEISLPEELNVVLQATRHAYYEHPDTPDRPINFDSEDEIFGKVLTEIKSTERR
;
A
#
# COMPACT_ATOMS: atom_id res chain seq x y z
N MET A 1 -1.66 -4.53 15.72
CA MET A 1 -1.55 -3.15 16.26
C MET A 1 -0.10 -2.91 16.63
N PRO A 2 0.49 -1.81 16.14
CA PRO A 2 1.88 -1.46 16.37
C PRO A 2 2.18 -1.21 17.85
N ASN A 3 3.47 -1.24 18.20
CA ASN A 3 3.93 -1.00 19.56
C ASN A 3 3.83 0.50 19.93
N ARG A 4 3.84 0.79 21.23
CA ARG A 4 3.73 2.17 21.76
C ARG A 4 4.85 3.10 21.32
N ASP A 5 6.01 2.54 20.96
CA ASP A 5 7.17 3.27 20.44
C ASP A 5 7.10 3.50 18.92
N GLY A 6 6.02 3.04 18.27
CA GLY A 6 5.83 3.10 16.82
C GLY A 6 6.51 1.98 16.04
N SER A 7 7.15 1.02 16.71
CA SER A 7 7.69 -0.17 16.04
C SER A 7 6.58 -1.13 15.60
N LEU A 8 6.77 -1.77 14.45
CA LEU A 8 5.83 -2.73 13.90
C LEU A 8 6.06 -4.13 14.48
N LYS A 9 4.98 -4.87 14.74
CA LYS A 9 5.06 -6.30 15.04
C LYS A 9 5.17 -7.10 13.74
N ASP A 10 5.60 -8.36 13.83
CA ASP A 10 5.67 -9.25 12.66
C ASP A 10 4.32 -9.37 11.94
N SER A 11 3.22 -9.45 12.69
CA SER A 11 1.87 -9.48 12.12
C SER A 11 1.52 -8.20 11.35
N ASP A 12 1.98 -7.04 11.85
CA ASP A 12 1.73 -5.75 11.19
C ASP A 12 2.57 -5.67 9.90
N ARG A 13 3.81 -6.15 9.92
CA ARG A 13 4.69 -6.23 8.74
C ARG A 13 4.11 -7.15 7.67
N VAL A 14 3.57 -8.30 8.05
CA VAL A 14 2.91 -9.23 7.12
C VAL A 14 1.65 -8.59 6.52
N ALA A 15 0.78 -8.01 7.35
CA ALA A 15 -0.43 -7.34 6.88
C ALA A 15 -0.11 -6.19 5.90
N LEU A 16 0.88 -5.37 6.23
CA LEU A 16 1.35 -4.30 5.35
C LEU A 16 1.90 -4.85 4.05
N SER A 17 2.79 -5.86 4.08
CA SER A 17 3.34 -6.45 2.86
C SER A 17 2.23 -6.90 1.90
N ILE A 18 1.18 -7.54 2.42
CA ILE A 18 0.02 -7.96 1.62
C ILE A 18 -0.77 -6.75 1.12
N MET A 19 -0.97 -5.72 1.95
CA MET A 19 -1.62 -4.48 1.52
C MET A 19 -0.87 -3.81 0.36
N LEU A 20 0.46 -3.72 0.43
CA LEU A 20 1.29 -3.15 -0.63
C LEU A 20 1.09 -3.90 -1.95
N ASP A 21 1.03 -5.23 -1.90
CA ASP A 21 0.74 -6.07 -3.07
C ASP A 21 -0.64 -5.79 -3.70
N ARG A 22 -1.59 -5.29 -2.92
CA ARG A 22 -2.92 -4.89 -3.43
C ARG A 22 -2.95 -3.47 -3.97
N ILE A 23 -2.13 -2.59 -3.41
CA ILE A 23 -2.07 -1.16 -3.77
C ILE A 23 -1.48 -0.96 -5.17
N ILE A 24 -0.42 -1.70 -5.51
CA ILE A 24 0.20 -1.59 -6.84
C ILE A 24 -0.50 -2.57 -7.79
N PRO A 25 -1.27 -2.09 -8.77
CA PRO A 25 -1.93 -2.98 -9.74
C PRO A 25 -0.87 -3.56 -10.68
N VAL A 26 -0.46 -4.80 -10.44
CA VAL A 26 0.46 -5.53 -11.32
C VAL A 26 -0.27 -6.66 -12.05
N GLU A 27 -0.09 -6.74 -13.37
CA GLU A 27 -0.58 -7.87 -14.18
C GLU A 27 0.28 -9.12 -13.97
N ASP A 28 1.57 -8.93 -13.65
CA ASP A 28 2.54 -9.99 -13.44
C ASP A 28 2.72 -10.25 -11.94
N HIS A 29 2.29 -11.43 -11.48
CA HIS A 29 2.43 -11.86 -10.08
C HIS A 29 3.89 -12.07 -9.64
N GLU A 30 4.85 -12.09 -10.57
CA GLU A 30 6.28 -12.03 -10.26
C GLU A 30 6.79 -10.63 -9.93
N LYS A 31 5.98 -9.60 -10.19
CA LYS A 31 6.34 -8.20 -9.97
C LYS A 31 5.56 -7.54 -8.83
N VAL A 32 5.05 -8.30 -7.88
CA VAL A 32 4.39 -7.69 -6.71
C VAL A 32 5.42 -7.03 -5.75
N PRO A 33 5.08 -5.90 -5.10
CA PRO A 33 5.96 -5.21 -4.15
C PRO A 33 6.65 -6.10 -3.10
N SER A 34 5.97 -7.09 -2.55
CA SER A 34 6.53 -7.99 -1.52
C SER A 34 7.73 -8.79 -2.01
N LYS A 35 7.85 -9.06 -3.31
CA LYS A 35 9.00 -9.77 -3.91
C LYS A 35 10.27 -8.92 -4.00
N PHE A 36 10.15 -7.60 -3.88
CA PHE A 36 11.27 -6.66 -4.01
C PHE A 36 11.67 -6.01 -2.69
N GLY A 37 11.14 -6.47 -1.54
CA GLY A 37 11.48 -5.90 -0.24
C GLY A 37 11.01 -4.45 -0.03
N ILE A 38 10.02 -4.00 -0.81
CA ILE A 38 9.54 -2.60 -0.85
C ILE A 38 9.06 -2.11 0.53
N LEU A 39 8.58 -3.01 1.39
CA LEU A 39 8.08 -2.65 2.72
C LEU A 39 9.10 -1.85 3.54
N ASP A 40 10.39 -2.22 3.53
CA ASP A 40 11.39 -1.52 4.34
C ASP A 40 11.65 -0.10 3.82
N SER A 41 11.69 0.07 2.49
CA SER A 41 11.77 1.40 1.87
C SER A 41 10.54 2.26 2.19
N VAL A 42 9.34 1.67 2.19
CA VAL A 42 8.10 2.40 2.56
C VAL A 42 8.13 2.85 4.02
N ILE A 43 8.61 2.00 4.93
CA ILE A 43 8.78 2.36 6.35
C ILE A 43 9.80 3.50 6.49
N GLU A 44 10.93 3.42 5.77
CA GLU A 44 11.98 4.44 5.80
C GLU A 44 11.48 5.78 5.29
N LEU A 45 10.86 5.81 4.10
CA LEU A 45 10.31 7.01 3.48
C LEU A 45 9.31 7.73 4.40
N ASN A 46 8.44 6.96 5.06
CA ASN A 46 7.44 7.52 5.98
C ASN A 46 8.02 7.92 7.34
N SER A 47 9.22 7.44 7.70
CA SER A 47 9.89 7.81 8.95
C SER A 47 10.66 9.14 8.86
N THR A 48 10.74 9.74 7.67
CA THR A 48 11.54 10.95 7.41
C THR A 48 10.99 12.23 8.05
N ASN A 49 9.68 12.30 8.29
CA ASN A 49 9.04 13.41 8.99
C ASN A 49 7.83 12.95 9.84
N ASP A 50 7.50 13.72 10.88
CA ASP A 50 6.49 13.33 11.86
C ASP A 50 5.08 13.22 11.26
N THR A 51 4.74 14.03 10.27
CA THR A 51 3.42 14.01 9.61
C THR A 51 3.23 12.71 8.83
N SER A 52 4.18 12.36 7.95
CA SER A 52 4.15 11.11 7.19
C SER A 52 4.20 9.90 8.11
N LYS A 53 5.01 9.96 9.17
CA LYS A 53 5.11 8.88 10.16
C LYS A 53 3.77 8.67 10.85
N ASN A 54 3.12 9.73 11.31
CA ASN A 54 1.83 9.64 11.99
C ASN A 54 0.75 9.11 11.03
N GLY A 55 0.72 9.59 9.78
CA GLY A 55 -0.20 9.09 8.76
C GLY A 55 -0.02 7.60 8.50
N PHE A 56 1.22 7.18 8.26
CA PHE A 56 1.58 5.77 8.13
C PHE A 56 1.09 4.94 9.34
N MET A 57 1.38 5.37 10.56
CA MET A 57 0.98 4.63 11.77
C MET A 57 -0.54 4.48 11.91
N LYS A 58 -1.32 5.50 11.54
CA LYS A 58 -2.78 5.42 11.54
C LYS A 58 -3.31 4.37 10.55
N VAL A 59 -2.68 4.21 9.39
CA VAL A 59 -3.04 3.15 8.43
C VAL A 59 -2.71 1.76 8.99
N VAL A 60 -1.53 1.58 9.61
CA VAL A 60 -1.17 0.32 10.29
C VAL A 60 -2.17 -0.03 11.39
N GLU A 61 -2.56 0.98 12.17
CA GLU A 61 -3.57 0.83 13.22
C GLU A 61 -4.94 0.46 12.64
N ALA A 62 -5.38 1.11 11.56
CA ALA A 62 -6.65 0.80 10.90
C ALA A 62 -6.70 -0.63 10.37
N LEU A 63 -5.64 -1.12 9.71
CA LEU A 63 -5.53 -2.53 9.28
C LEU A 63 -5.63 -3.51 10.46
N SER A 64 -5.06 -3.12 11.60
CA SER A 64 -5.05 -3.95 12.81
C SER A 64 -6.41 -4.01 13.51
N LEU A 65 -7.20 -2.94 13.39
CA LEU A 65 -8.49 -2.77 14.04
C LEU A 65 -9.68 -3.12 13.14
N ASP A 66 -9.44 -3.44 11.87
CA ASP A 66 -10.47 -3.88 10.96
C ASP A 66 -11.22 -5.08 11.56
N MET A 67 -12.52 -4.90 11.79
CA MET A 67 -13.34 -5.90 12.48
C MET A 67 -13.51 -7.18 11.67
N MET A 68 -13.52 -7.09 10.33
CA MET A 68 -13.57 -8.28 9.47
C MET A 68 -12.27 -9.05 9.58
N ALA A 69 -11.13 -8.35 9.52
CA ALA A 69 -9.80 -8.92 9.73
C ALA A 69 -9.71 -9.59 11.11
N HIS A 70 -10.14 -8.91 12.17
CA HIS A 70 -10.05 -9.43 13.53
C HIS A 70 -10.81 -10.74 13.71
N ALA A 71 -11.98 -10.89 13.07
CA ALA A 71 -12.80 -12.08 13.15
C ALA A 71 -12.13 -13.34 12.53
N VAL A 72 -11.19 -13.16 11.60
CA VAL A 72 -10.54 -14.26 10.88
C VAL A 72 -9.05 -14.43 11.19
N GLY A 73 -8.53 -13.72 12.20
CA GLY A 73 -7.13 -13.82 12.62
C GLY A 73 -6.19 -12.77 12.00
N GLY A 74 -6.73 -11.71 11.42
CA GLY A 74 -6.01 -10.55 10.91
C GLY A 74 -6.18 -10.34 9.40
N PHE A 75 -5.66 -9.22 8.91
CA PHE A 75 -5.82 -8.80 7.51
C PHE A 75 -5.27 -9.84 6.53
N ALA A 76 -4.15 -10.48 6.88
CA ALA A 76 -3.52 -11.52 6.06
C ALA A 76 -4.39 -12.76 5.85
N ALA A 77 -5.36 -13.03 6.74
CA ALA A 77 -6.26 -14.17 6.65
C ALA A 77 -7.54 -13.87 5.85
N LEU A 78 -7.77 -12.62 5.48
CA LEU A 78 -8.88 -12.22 4.61
C LEU A 78 -8.68 -12.76 3.19
N THR A 79 -9.79 -13.00 2.48
CA THR A 79 -9.74 -13.22 1.03
C THR A 79 -9.29 -11.96 0.30
N GLU A 80 -8.84 -12.09 -0.94
CA GLU A 80 -8.41 -10.94 -1.75
C GLU A 80 -9.50 -9.86 -1.87
N GLU A 81 -10.75 -10.25 -2.12
CA GLU A 81 -11.87 -9.32 -2.18
C GLU A 81 -12.07 -8.59 -0.85
N GLN A 82 -11.96 -9.30 0.27
CA GLN A 82 -12.08 -8.72 1.60
C GLN A 82 -10.91 -7.78 1.93
N GLN A 83 -9.69 -8.12 1.52
CA GLN A 83 -8.52 -7.24 1.64
C GLN A 83 -8.76 -5.92 0.87
N ILE A 84 -9.26 -6.00 -0.36
CA ILE A 84 -9.60 -4.84 -1.18
C ILE A 84 -10.69 -3.99 -0.50
N GLN A 85 -11.74 -4.61 0.04
CA GLN A 85 -12.81 -3.88 0.75
C GLN A 85 -12.30 -3.22 2.05
N SER A 86 -11.41 -3.88 2.76
CA SER A 86 -10.78 -3.34 3.97
C SER A 86 -9.92 -2.11 3.61
N ILE A 87 -9.10 -2.18 2.55
CA ILE A 87 -8.31 -1.02 2.09
C ILE A 87 -9.22 0.13 1.64
N ARG A 88 -10.31 -0.15 0.90
CA ARG A 88 -11.31 0.89 0.54
C ARG A 88 -11.97 1.52 1.77
N SER A 89 -12.20 0.75 2.82
CA SER A 89 -12.77 1.28 4.06
C SER A 89 -11.78 2.22 4.77
N ILE A 90 -10.48 1.89 4.73
CA ILE A 90 -9.40 2.76 5.20
C ILE A 90 -9.34 4.03 4.34
N GLU A 91 -9.39 3.92 3.02
CA GLU A 91 -9.40 5.06 2.10
C GLU A 91 -10.51 6.06 2.40
N ILE A 92 -11.72 5.56 2.66
CA ILE A 92 -12.87 6.41 3.01
C ILE A 92 -12.66 7.11 4.35
N SER A 93 -12.04 6.43 5.32
CA SER A 93 -11.94 6.92 6.71
C SER A 93 -10.71 7.79 6.96
N LEU A 94 -9.63 7.52 6.22
CA LEU A 94 -8.29 8.08 6.39
C LEU A 94 -7.66 8.37 5.00
N PRO A 95 -8.29 9.21 4.16
CA PRO A 95 -7.86 9.40 2.77
C PRO A 95 -6.46 10.01 2.68
N GLU A 96 -6.16 11.02 3.50
CA GLU A 96 -4.86 11.69 3.51
C GLU A 96 -3.75 10.76 4.00
N GLU A 97 -4.03 10.00 5.07
CA GLU A 97 -3.07 9.04 5.61
C GLU A 97 -2.82 7.85 4.69
N LEU A 98 -3.86 7.36 3.99
CA LEU A 98 -3.67 6.33 2.99
C LEU A 98 -2.85 6.85 1.81
N ASN A 99 -3.11 8.08 1.34
CA ASN A 99 -2.34 8.70 0.26
C ASN A 99 -0.84 8.75 0.57
N VAL A 100 -0.46 9.03 1.83
CA VAL A 100 0.93 8.97 2.29
C VAL A 100 1.55 7.57 2.06
N VAL A 101 0.82 6.50 2.38
CA VAL A 101 1.27 5.12 2.14
C VAL A 101 1.33 4.81 0.64
N LEU A 102 0.32 5.22 -0.14
CA LEU A 102 0.25 5.00 -1.58
C LEU A 102 1.47 5.63 -2.30
N GLN A 103 1.74 6.91 -2.02
CA GLN A 103 2.84 7.66 -2.63
C GLN A 103 4.21 7.03 -2.30
N ALA A 104 4.44 6.69 -1.02
CA ALA A 104 5.67 6.02 -0.61
C ALA A 104 5.83 4.65 -1.26
N THR A 105 4.75 3.88 -1.39
CA THR A 105 4.76 2.56 -2.03
C THR A 105 5.11 2.65 -3.49
N ARG A 106 4.50 3.59 -4.22
CA ARG A 106 4.82 3.83 -5.62
C ARG A 106 6.24 4.29 -5.81
N HIS A 107 6.70 5.24 -5.00
CA HIS A 107 8.07 5.73 -5.07
C HIS A 107 9.06 4.59 -4.89
N ALA A 108 8.94 3.82 -3.82
CA ALA A 108 9.81 2.68 -3.56
C ALA A 108 9.71 1.60 -4.65
N TYR A 109 8.49 1.28 -5.11
CA TYR A 109 8.29 0.26 -6.13
C TYR A 109 8.94 0.64 -7.46
N TYR A 110 8.59 1.80 -8.04
CA TYR A 110 9.08 2.21 -9.37
C TYR A 110 10.54 2.68 -9.39
N GLU A 111 11.19 2.86 -8.24
CA GLU A 111 12.64 3.05 -8.17
C GLU A 111 13.43 1.74 -8.12
N HIS A 112 12.76 0.59 -7.94
CA HIS A 112 13.44 -0.70 -7.91
C HIS A 112 13.85 -1.15 -9.33
N PRO A 113 15.13 -1.53 -9.58
CA PRO A 113 15.65 -1.80 -10.93
C PRO A 113 14.91 -2.88 -11.73
N ASP A 114 14.30 -3.85 -11.04
CA ASP A 114 13.61 -4.98 -11.67
C ASP A 114 12.10 -4.73 -11.91
N THR A 115 11.60 -3.53 -11.58
CA THR A 115 10.21 -3.15 -11.80
C THR A 115 10.03 -2.44 -13.16
N PRO A 116 8.80 -2.38 -13.70
CA PRO A 116 8.54 -1.61 -14.92
C PRO A 116 8.87 -0.13 -14.73
N ASP A 117 9.07 0.58 -15.85
CA ASP A 117 9.28 2.02 -15.81
C ASP A 117 8.11 2.77 -15.15
N ARG A 118 8.45 3.89 -14.50
CA ARG A 118 7.50 4.81 -13.87
C ARG A 118 6.40 5.22 -14.88
N PRO A 119 5.11 5.14 -14.52
CA PRO A 119 4.02 5.59 -15.38
C PRO A 119 4.04 7.11 -15.59
N ILE A 120 3.50 7.57 -16.72
CA ILE A 120 3.51 8.98 -17.12
C ILE A 120 2.78 9.90 -16.12
N ASN A 121 1.71 9.40 -15.50
CA ASN A 121 0.89 10.13 -14.54
C ASN A 121 1.33 9.94 -13.08
N PHE A 122 2.60 9.63 -12.85
CA PHE A 122 3.08 9.24 -11.53
C PHE A 122 2.97 10.34 -10.48
N ASP A 123 3.25 11.59 -10.83
CA ASP A 123 3.27 12.72 -9.90
C ASP A 123 1.89 13.42 -9.76
N SER A 124 0.78 12.75 -10.07
CA SER A 124 -0.56 13.34 -9.86
C SER A 124 -0.85 13.44 -8.36
N GLU A 125 -1.21 14.62 -7.86
CA GLU A 125 -1.36 14.92 -6.42
C GLU A 125 -2.44 14.08 -5.71
N ASP A 126 -3.44 13.60 -6.45
CA ASP A 126 -4.56 12.78 -5.93
C ASP A 126 -4.38 11.29 -6.28
N GLU A 127 -3.64 10.57 -5.44
CA GLU A 127 -3.60 9.12 -5.52
C GLU A 127 -4.78 8.47 -4.78
N ILE A 128 -5.45 7.55 -5.48
CA ILE A 128 -6.62 6.81 -4.99
C ILE A 128 -6.31 5.33 -5.19
N PHE A 129 -6.60 4.52 -4.18
CA PHE A 129 -6.46 3.09 -4.21
C PHE A 129 -7.27 2.47 -5.36
N GLY A 130 -6.65 1.56 -6.10
CA GLY A 130 -7.29 0.93 -7.25
C GLY A 130 -7.40 1.82 -8.49
N LYS A 131 -6.71 2.98 -8.53
CA LYS A 131 -6.50 3.73 -9.78
C LYS A 131 -5.72 2.84 -10.76
N VAL A 132 -6.47 2.18 -11.63
CA VAL A 132 -5.91 1.36 -12.71
C VAL A 132 -5.10 2.29 -13.61
N LEU A 133 -3.87 1.88 -13.97
CA LEU A 133 -3.07 2.52 -15.02
C LEU A 133 -3.66 2.23 -16.42
N THR A 134 -4.97 2.44 -16.58
CA THR A 134 -5.71 2.20 -17.83
C THR A 134 -5.34 3.15 -18.96
N GLU A 135 -4.53 4.19 -18.70
CA GLU A 135 -4.13 5.16 -19.72
C GLU A 135 -2.78 4.87 -20.40
N ILE A 136 -2.17 3.69 -20.21
CA ILE A 136 -0.91 3.33 -20.91
C ILE A 136 -1.14 2.37 -22.11
N LYS A 137 -2.37 1.89 -22.36
CA LYS A 137 -2.69 1.06 -23.55
C LYS A 137 -3.96 1.50 -24.28
N SER A 138 -4.02 2.76 -24.68
CA SER A 138 -4.95 3.20 -25.75
C SER A 138 -4.29 4.19 -26.71
N THR A 139 -3.00 4.00 -26.97
CA THR A 139 -2.36 4.51 -28.18
C THR A 139 -1.66 3.35 -28.86
N GLU A 140 -2.43 2.53 -29.58
CA GLU A 140 -2.06 2.06 -30.92
C GLU A 140 -3.13 1.12 -31.50
N ARG A 141 -3.41 1.34 -32.80
CA ARG A 141 -4.23 0.57 -33.77
C ARG A 141 -5.71 0.98 -33.80
N ARG A 142 -6.24 1.60 -34.86
CA ARG A 142 -5.83 1.78 -36.27
C ARG A 142 -6.53 3.02 -36.83
#